data_AF-A0A6M0H5P8-F1
#
_entry.id   AF-A0A6M0H5P8-F1
#
_cell.length_a   1.000
_cell.length_b   1.000
_cell.length_c   1.000
_cell.angle_alpha   90.00
_cell.angle_beta   90.00
_cell.angle_gamma   90.00
#
_symmetry.space_group_name_H-M   'P 1'
#
loop_
_entity.id
_entity.type
_entity.pdbx_description
1 polymer ?
#
loop_
_entity_poly.entity_id
_entity_poly.type
_entity_poly.pdbx_seq_one_letter_code
_entity_poly.pdbx_strand_id
1 'polypeptide(L)'
;MFKKRIITLCMAGILCFSSATVFGETGSIKYTRLAGETRVETAIAIADEFIANRGNKMGYDDNCAILAPSNDKNLVDSLAVAPLAYKVGAPIYLNDSKDELNSLVLNKLIENSITCVYIPTGTSVISTKVEDELLRNNIEVIRLGGDSRYETSENILKEYINKGGDISSACLVSGNGLADALSIAPIACSKSMPIVLANTESKISGMGESILLNAREVYAIGGSRVISDDLVYNKLRAIRLGGENRYETNTIVCKYFNFDFNKGTKSFEDKFLIGIPSSYDYFKNLYVANGGNNHLVDSLTVSVLAALNKSPIILSDGTLDENINESLEKNVSNDTNVYLLGGDRAISSNILDNVQTIEEYVDYVSNNCNNDLKRRMVVDIARSLSGMPYVWAGNSPEKGFDSSGLTQYVYKQVGVDIGRTVVDQMSKGYKVNKENLILGDLIFFSYSGDNYDHVAMYVGDGYYIHSPGPGDVVKMSSSYYGYVTARRILKED
;
A
#
# COMPACT_ATOMS: atom_id res chain seq x y z
N MET A 1 4.19 -69.42 31.25
CA MET A 1 4.49 -68.00 31.54
C MET A 1 5.11 -67.36 30.30
N PHE A 2 4.91 -66.05 30.12
CA PHE A 2 5.29 -65.18 28.98
C PHE A 2 4.24 -64.96 27.87
N LYS A 3 3.36 -63.99 28.13
CA LYS A 3 2.60 -63.23 27.13
C LYS A 3 3.52 -62.16 26.51
N LYS A 4 3.58 -62.09 25.17
CA LYS A 4 4.15 -60.97 24.42
C LYS A 4 3.28 -59.73 24.63
N ARG A 5 3.87 -58.62 25.09
CA ARG A 5 3.29 -57.27 25.02
C ARG A 5 3.91 -56.54 23.84
N ILE A 6 3.06 -56.15 22.89
CA ILE A 6 3.37 -55.19 21.83
C ILE A 6 3.41 -53.82 22.50
N ILE A 7 4.52 -53.11 22.38
CA ILE A 7 4.64 -51.70 22.77
C ILE A 7 4.48 -50.89 21.49
N THR A 8 3.34 -50.22 21.36
CA THR A 8 3.10 -49.18 20.35
C THR A 8 3.92 -47.95 20.73
N LEU A 9 4.87 -47.57 19.88
CA LEU A 9 5.65 -46.35 20.03
C LEU A 9 4.86 -45.18 19.41
N CYS A 10 4.15 -44.40 20.23
CA CYS A 10 3.63 -43.11 19.81
C CYS A 10 4.77 -42.09 19.82
N MET A 11 5.31 -41.75 18.65
CA MET A 11 6.11 -40.53 18.49
C MET A 11 5.17 -39.34 18.46
N ALA A 12 4.95 -38.72 19.63
CA ALA A 12 4.43 -37.38 19.71
C ALA A 12 5.56 -36.42 19.29
N GLY A 13 5.47 -35.85 18.09
CA GLY A 13 6.30 -34.72 17.70
C GLY A 13 5.92 -33.52 18.56
N ILE A 14 6.79 -33.16 19.49
CA ILE A 14 6.68 -31.94 20.28
C ILE A 14 7.00 -30.78 19.33
N LEU A 15 5.97 -30.08 18.85
CA LEU A 15 6.11 -28.73 18.32
C LEU A 15 6.49 -27.83 19.50
N CYS A 16 7.78 -27.51 19.63
CA CYS A 16 8.24 -26.49 20.56
C CYS A 16 7.76 -25.13 20.08
N PHE A 17 6.65 -24.64 20.63
CA PHE A 17 6.37 -23.21 20.67
C PHE A 17 7.32 -22.58 21.70
N SER A 18 8.50 -22.13 21.27
CA SER A 18 9.34 -21.28 22.11
C SER A 18 8.90 -19.84 21.95
N SER A 19 7.94 -19.39 22.77
CA SER A 19 7.78 -17.97 23.07
C SER A 19 8.95 -17.53 23.94
N ALA A 20 10.10 -17.28 23.34
CA ALA A 20 11.24 -16.71 24.05
C ALA A 20 10.99 -15.21 24.26
N THR A 21 10.47 -14.84 25.42
CA THR A 21 10.58 -13.47 25.92
C THR A 21 12.03 -13.24 26.34
N VAL A 22 12.83 -12.65 25.45
CA VAL A 22 14.19 -12.22 25.77
C VAL A 22 14.09 -10.92 26.57
N PHE A 23 14.52 -10.93 27.84
CA PHE A 23 14.70 -9.72 28.63
C PHE A 23 16.09 -9.16 28.34
N GLY A 24 16.17 -8.14 27.49
CA GLY A 24 17.36 -7.31 27.34
C GLY A 24 17.33 -6.15 28.33
N GLU A 25 18.45 -5.88 29.00
CA GLU A 25 18.62 -4.70 29.85
C GLU A 25 18.66 -3.43 29.00
N THR A 26 17.86 -2.44 29.42
CA THR A 26 17.68 -1.07 28.88
C THR A 26 17.29 -0.94 27.41
N GLY A 27 15.98 -0.70 27.16
CA GLY A 27 15.52 0.05 25.98
C GLY A 27 15.10 -0.72 24.72
N SER A 28 15.03 -2.06 24.71
CA SER A 28 14.65 -2.79 23.49
C SER A 28 13.13 -2.88 23.27
N ILE A 29 12.68 -2.58 22.06
CA ILE A 29 11.27 -2.69 21.64
C ILE A 29 10.84 -4.16 21.67
N LYS A 30 9.68 -4.44 22.28
CA LYS A 30 9.09 -5.78 22.27
C LYS A 30 8.61 -6.16 20.88
N TYR A 31 8.98 -7.35 20.43
CA TYR A 31 8.54 -7.89 19.16
C TYR A 31 8.09 -9.35 19.25
N THR A 32 7.23 -9.72 18.31
CA THR A 32 6.83 -11.09 18.00
C THR A 32 7.40 -11.44 16.63
N ARG A 33 7.91 -12.66 16.45
CA ARG A 33 8.35 -13.14 15.13
C ARG A 33 7.37 -14.19 14.61
N LEU A 34 6.83 -13.96 13.41
CA LEU A 34 6.03 -14.94 12.68
C LEU A 34 6.90 -15.54 11.58
N ALA A 35 7.42 -16.75 11.82
CA ALA A 35 8.38 -17.41 10.96
C ALA A 35 8.36 -18.92 11.14
N GLY A 36 8.80 -19.63 10.10
CA GLY A 36 9.23 -21.03 10.18
C GLY A 36 10.54 -21.27 9.43
N GLU A 37 10.97 -22.52 9.32
CA GLU A 37 12.21 -22.89 8.60
C GLU A 37 12.08 -22.65 7.09
N THR A 38 10.85 -22.69 6.60
CA THR A 38 10.48 -22.49 5.19
C THR A 38 9.46 -21.37 5.04
N ARG A 39 9.32 -20.83 3.82
CA ARG A 39 8.25 -19.88 3.49
C ARG A 39 6.86 -20.45 3.73
N VAL A 40 6.69 -21.75 3.49
CA VAL A 40 5.43 -22.47 3.75
C VAL A 40 5.11 -22.45 5.24
N GLU A 41 6.09 -22.75 6.09
CA GLU A 41 5.89 -22.69 7.55
C GLU A 41 5.67 -21.26 8.06
N THR A 42 6.37 -20.26 7.51
CA THR A 42 6.10 -18.84 7.81
C THR A 42 4.66 -18.46 7.45
N ALA A 43 4.18 -18.87 6.27
CA ALA A 43 2.80 -18.65 5.86
C ALA A 43 1.80 -19.36 6.77
N ILE A 44 2.11 -20.58 7.22
CA ILE A 44 1.29 -21.30 8.20
C ILE A 44 1.24 -20.54 9.53
N ALA A 45 2.37 -20.04 10.04
CA ALA A 45 2.40 -19.28 11.28
C ALA A 45 1.55 -18.00 11.19
N ILE A 46 1.61 -17.30 10.06
CA ILE A 46 0.77 -16.11 9.80
C ILE A 46 -0.71 -16.49 9.67
N ALA A 47 -1.01 -17.59 8.97
CA ALA A 47 -2.37 -18.08 8.81
C ALA A 47 -3.01 -18.50 10.14
N ASP A 48 -2.25 -19.18 11.01
CA ASP A 48 -2.69 -19.57 12.35
C ASP A 48 -3.00 -18.33 13.20
N GLU A 49 -2.12 -17.32 13.16
CA GLU A 49 -2.34 -16.04 13.85
C GLU A 49 -3.58 -15.31 13.30
N PHE A 50 -3.78 -15.31 11.98
CA PHE A 50 -4.97 -14.72 11.35
C PHE A 50 -6.26 -15.44 11.76
N ILE A 51 -6.28 -16.77 11.75
CA ILE A 51 -7.44 -17.57 12.14
C ILE A 51 -7.75 -17.37 13.63
N ALA A 52 -6.73 -17.32 14.49
CA ALA A 52 -6.89 -17.06 15.92
C ALA A 52 -7.52 -15.68 16.21
N ASN A 53 -7.16 -14.66 15.42
CA ASN A 53 -7.58 -13.28 15.64
C ASN A 53 -8.85 -12.86 14.86
N ARG A 54 -9.21 -13.55 13.76
CA ARG A 54 -10.38 -13.16 12.94
C ARG A 54 -11.71 -13.31 13.68
N GLY A 55 -11.78 -14.25 14.63
CA GLY A 55 -12.99 -14.60 15.40
C GLY A 55 -14.19 -14.97 14.51
N ASN A 56 -15.39 -15.04 15.09
CA ASN A 56 -16.65 -15.16 14.33
C ASN A 56 -17.12 -13.81 13.73
N LYS A 57 -16.27 -12.77 13.77
CA LYS A 57 -16.67 -11.35 13.65
C LYS A 57 -17.06 -10.89 12.25
N MET A 58 -16.83 -11.69 11.22
CA MET A 58 -16.94 -11.23 9.84
C MET A 58 -18.04 -11.93 9.02
N GLY A 59 -18.87 -12.79 9.65
CA GLY A 59 -20.05 -13.37 9.00
C GLY A 59 -19.73 -14.20 7.75
N TYR A 60 -18.57 -14.85 7.72
CA TYR A 60 -18.17 -15.70 6.61
C TYR A 60 -18.94 -17.03 6.66
N ASP A 61 -19.83 -17.21 5.68
CA ASP A 61 -20.62 -18.42 5.54
C ASP A 61 -19.76 -19.61 5.03
N ASP A 62 -18.65 -19.33 4.34
CA ASP A 62 -17.74 -20.33 3.78
C ASP A 62 -16.38 -20.33 4.52
N ASN A 63 -15.91 -21.50 4.97
CA ASN A 63 -14.58 -21.63 5.56
C ASN A 63 -13.55 -21.86 4.45
N CYS A 64 -13.17 -20.77 3.77
CA CYS A 64 -12.25 -20.79 2.65
C CYS A 64 -10.78 -20.54 3.04
N ALA A 65 -9.86 -20.95 2.17
CA ALA A 65 -8.45 -20.52 2.17
C ALA A 65 -7.98 -20.11 0.78
N ILE A 66 -6.87 -19.38 0.68
CA ILE A 66 -6.15 -19.15 -0.57
C ILE A 66 -4.91 -20.07 -0.60
N LEU A 67 -4.66 -20.71 -1.74
CA LEU A 67 -3.43 -21.50 -1.97
C LEU A 67 -2.61 -20.86 -3.09
N ALA A 68 -1.61 -20.06 -2.71
CA ALA A 68 -0.69 -19.38 -3.62
C ALA A 68 0.64 -20.17 -3.76
N PRO A 69 1.46 -19.94 -4.79
CA PRO A 69 2.76 -20.61 -4.92
C PRO A 69 3.80 -19.98 -3.99
N SER A 70 4.73 -20.77 -3.45
CA SER A 70 5.80 -20.25 -2.58
C SER A 70 6.96 -19.58 -3.33
N ASN A 71 7.00 -19.69 -4.66
CA ASN A 71 8.08 -19.15 -5.48
C ASN A 71 7.82 -17.70 -5.94
N ASP A 72 8.85 -16.85 -5.93
CA ASP A 72 8.69 -15.41 -6.20
C ASP A 72 8.21 -15.11 -7.63
N LYS A 73 8.67 -15.90 -8.60
CA LYS A 73 8.36 -15.68 -10.03
C LYS A 73 6.89 -15.83 -10.35
N ASN A 74 6.17 -16.72 -9.65
CA ASN A 74 4.75 -16.98 -9.89
C ASN A 74 3.85 -16.35 -8.81
N LEU A 75 4.41 -15.85 -7.70
CA LEU A 75 3.62 -15.13 -6.69
C LEU A 75 3.01 -13.83 -7.24
N VAL A 76 3.64 -13.23 -8.26
CA VAL A 76 3.10 -12.09 -9.02
C VAL A 76 1.65 -12.29 -9.46
N ASP A 77 1.25 -13.53 -9.76
CA ASP A 77 -0.10 -13.87 -10.21
C ASP A 77 -1.13 -13.76 -9.07
N SER A 78 -0.66 -13.85 -7.82
CA SER A 78 -1.48 -13.79 -6.60
C SER A 78 -1.50 -12.40 -5.94
N LEU A 79 -0.81 -11.39 -6.50
CA LEU A 79 -0.72 -10.06 -5.89
C LEU A 79 -2.08 -9.41 -5.62
N ALA A 80 -3.03 -9.60 -6.52
CA ALA A 80 -4.36 -9.02 -6.42
C ALA A 80 -5.30 -9.82 -5.50
N VAL A 81 -4.87 -10.96 -4.95
CA VAL A 81 -5.75 -11.86 -4.19
C VAL A 81 -6.04 -11.36 -2.78
N ALA A 82 -5.20 -10.49 -2.21
CA ALA A 82 -5.33 -10.09 -0.80
C ALA A 82 -6.71 -9.45 -0.47
N PRO A 83 -7.26 -8.51 -1.27
CA PRO A 83 -8.61 -8.00 -1.03
C PRO A 83 -9.70 -9.07 -1.08
N LEU A 84 -9.61 -10.04 -2.01
CA LEU A 84 -10.53 -11.18 -2.07
C LEU A 84 -10.38 -12.07 -0.83
N ALA A 85 -9.15 -12.43 -0.47
CA ALA A 85 -8.83 -13.24 0.70
C ALA A 85 -9.41 -12.60 1.97
N TYR A 86 -9.19 -11.30 2.15
CA TYR A 86 -9.75 -10.56 3.26
C TYR A 86 -11.28 -10.54 3.20
N LYS A 87 -11.89 -10.33 2.02
CA LYS A 87 -13.34 -10.26 1.82
C LYS A 87 -14.07 -11.57 2.10
N VAL A 88 -13.42 -12.72 1.92
CA VAL A 88 -13.98 -14.04 2.27
C VAL A 88 -13.43 -14.59 3.58
N GLY A 89 -12.60 -13.83 4.28
CA GLY A 89 -11.98 -14.26 5.53
C GLY A 89 -10.96 -15.37 5.40
N ALA A 90 -10.40 -15.58 4.22
CA ALA A 90 -9.49 -16.67 3.94
C ALA A 90 -8.06 -16.33 4.40
N PRO A 91 -7.40 -17.23 5.16
CA PRO A 91 -5.94 -17.18 5.28
C PRO A 91 -5.29 -17.46 3.93
N ILE A 92 -4.04 -17.04 3.77
CA ILE A 92 -3.24 -17.33 2.58
C ILE A 92 -2.16 -18.35 2.94
N TYR A 93 -2.27 -19.55 2.40
CA TYR A 93 -1.24 -20.59 2.46
C TYR A 93 -0.38 -20.60 1.20
N LEU A 94 0.82 -21.19 1.31
CA LEU A 94 1.76 -21.32 0.20
C LEU A 94 2.02 -22.78 -0.12
N ASN A 95 2.03 -23.13 -1.41
CA ASN A 95 2.44 -24.43 -1.91
C ASN A 95 3.80 -24.35 -2.60
N ASP A 96 4.71 -25.25 -2.27
CA ASP A 96 6.09 -25.28 -2.76
C ASP A 96 6.33 -26.22 -3.94
N SER A 97 5.36 -27.07 -4.27
CA SER A 97 5.40 -27.93 -5.45
C SER A 97 4.32 -27.57 -6.46
N LYS A 98 4.60 -27.82 -7.73
CA LYS A 98 3.59 -27.71 -8.80
C LYS A 98 2.58 -28.84 -8.74
N ASP A 99 3.05 -30.05 -8.47
CA ASP A 99 2.32 -31.30 -8.71
C ASP A 99 1.88 -32.00 -7.43
N GLU A 100 2.30 -31.51 -6.27
CA GLU A 100 2.06 -32.13 -4.97
C GLU A 100 1.59 -31.07 -3.98
N LEU A 101 0.55 -31.36 -3.19
CA LEU A 101 0.14 -30.49 -2.10
C LEU A 101 1.11 -30.68 -0.94
N ASN A 102 1.62 -29.58 -0.40
CA ASN A 102 2.46 -29.62 0.79
C ASN A 102 1.66 -30.23 1.96
N SER A 103 2.21 -31.28 2.57
CA SER A 103 1.51 -32.04 3.61
C SER A 103 1.22 -31.21 4.87
N LEU A 104 2.09 -30.24 5.20
CA LEU A 104 1.84 -29.32 6.33
C LEU A 104 0.64 -28.42 6.04
N VAL A 105 0.51 -27.95 4.79
CA VAL A 105 -0.64 -27.16 4.36
C VAL A 105 -1.91 -27.99 4.38
N LEU A 106 -1.90 -29.21 3.83
CA LEU A 106 -3.07 -30.10 3.86
C LEU A 106 -3.54 -30.36 5.29
N ASN A 107 -2.63 -30.66 6.21
CA ASN A 107 -2.96 -30.86 7.62
C ASN A 107 -3.61 -29.60 8.21
N LYS A 108 -3.07 -28.42 7.92
CA LYS A 108 -3.63 -27.13 8.39
C LYS A 108 -5.00 -26.81 7.81
N LEU A 109 -5.25 -27.15 6.54
CA LEU A 109 -6.57 -27.00 5.94
C LEU A 109 -7.60 -27.88 6.66
N ILE A 110 -7.26 -29.14 6.95
CA ILE A 110 -8.13 -30.07 7.68
C ILE A 110 -8.32 -29.63 9.13
N GLU A 111 -7.25 -29.31 9.86
CA GLU A 111 -7.28 -28.84 11.26
C GLU A 111 -8.20 -27.62 11.41
N ASN A 112 -8.12 -26.67 10.47
CA ASN A 112 -8.93 -25.47 10.47
C ASN A 112 -10.31 -25.65 9.82
N SER A 113 -10.71 -26.89 9.48
CA SER A 113 -12.00 -27.24 8.87
C SER A 113 -12.30 -26.49 7.57
N ILE A 114 -11.27 -26.19 6.78
CA ILE A 114 -11.41 -25.48 5.51
C ILE A 114 -12.16 -26.36 4.51
N THR A 115 -13.23 -25.83 3.92
CA THR A 115 -14.10 -26.56 2.99
C THR A 115 -13.91 -26.13 1.54
N CYS A 116 -13.21 -25.03 1.31
CA CYS A 116 -13.00 -24.48 -0.02
C CYS A 116 -11.62 -23.80 -0.13
N VAL A 117 -10.95 -23.95 -1.26
CA VAL A 117 -9.65 -23.33 -1.56
C VAL A 117 -9.72 -22.58 -2.89
N TYR A 118 -9.38 -21.30 -2.87
CA TYR A 118 -9.13 -20.53 -4.08
C TYR A 118 -7.69 -20.70 -4.53
N ILE A 119 -7.48 -20.99 -5.82
CA ILE A 119 -6.15 -21.11 -6.43
C ILE A 119 -5.95 -19.96 -7.44
N PRO A 120 -5.26 -18.86 -7.05
CA PRO A 120 -5.01 -17.70 -7.90
C PRO A 120 -3.82 -17.89 -8.85
N THR A 121 -3.70 -19.08 -9.46
CA THR A 121 -2.66 -19.39 -10.44
C THR A 121 -3.15 -20.39 -11.46
N GLY A 122 -2.55 -20.36 -12.67
CA GLY A 122 -2.84 -21.34 -13.71
C GLY A 122 -2.32 -22.74 -13.36
N THR A 123 -2.74 -23.75 -14.14
CA THR A 123 -2.33 -25.16 -13.96
C THR A 123 -0.85 -25.41 -14.27
N SER A 124 -0.18 -24.46 -14.92
CA SER A 124 1.27 -24.48 -15.14
C SER A 124 2.08 -24.25 -13.86
N VAL A 125 1.48 -23.61 -12.84
CA VAL A 125 2.10 -23.24 -11.55
C VAL A 125 1.66 -24.18 -10.43
N ILE A 126 0.34 -24.38 -10.26
CA ILE A 126 -0.24 -25.37 -9.34
C ILE A 126 -1.16 -26.25 -10.19
N SER A 127 -0.76 -27.50 -10.45
CA SER A 127 -1.44 -28.36 -11.40
C SER A 127 -2.73 -28.98 -10.86
N THR A 128 -3.47 -29.64 -11.74
CA THR A 128 -4.71 -30.35 -11.38
C THR A 128 -4.48 -31.49 -10.39
N LYS A 129 -3.25 -32.01 -10.26
CA LYS A 129 -2.93 -33.05 -9.26
C LYS A 129 -3.13 -32.56 -7.83
N VAL A 130 -2.77 -31.29 -7.57
CA VAL A 130 -2.99 -30.64 -6.28
C VAL A 130 -4.50 -30.44 -6.05
N GLU A 131 -5.24 -30.08 -7.10
CA GLU A 131 -6.71 -29.98 -7.03
C GLU A 131 -7.36 -31.32 -6.70
N ASP A 132 -6.94 -32.39 -7.39
CA ASP A 132 -7.42 -33.75 -7.16
C ASP A 132 -7.12 -34.21 -5.73
N GLU A 133 -6.04 -33.74 -5.12
CA GLU A 133 -5.73 -33.99 -3.71
C GLU A 133 -6.63 -33.23 -2.75
N LEU A 134 -6.92 -31.95 -3.00
CA LEU A 134 -7.88 -31.17 -2.22
C LEU A 134 -9.29 -31.77 -2.30
N LEU A 135 -9.75 -32.11 -3.51
CA LEU A 135 -11.07 -32.71 -3.73
C LEU A 135 -11.22 -34.08 -3.04
N ARG A 136 -10.17 -34.91 -3.05
CA ARG A 136 -10.15 -36.18 -2.30
C ARG A 136 -10.31 -36.01 -0.79
N ASN A 137 -9.96 -34.83 -0.26
CA ASN A 137 -10.13 -34.47 1.14
C ASN A 137 -11.41 -33.65 1.40
N ASN A 138 -12.37 -33.65 0.46
CA ASN A 138 -13.64 -32.90 0.52
C ASN A 138 -13.46 -31.37 0.62
N ILE A 139 -12.39 -30.86 0.01
CA ILE A 139 -12.13 -29.43 -0.10
C ILE A 139 -12.45 -29.01 -1.53
N GLU A 140 -13.47 -28.17 -1.69
CA GLU A 140 -13.83 -27.59 -3.00
C GLU A 140 -12.69 -26.72 -3.52
N VAL A 141 -12.48 -26.70 -4.83
CA VAL A 141 -11.46 -25.87 -5.46
C VAL A 141 -12.11 -24.85 -6.38
N ILE A 142 -11.80 -23.58 -6.17
CA ILE A 142 -12.16 -22.48 -7.05
C ILE A 142 -10.90 -21.94 -7.71
N ARG A 143 -10.65 -22.34 -8.96
CA ARG A 143 -9.48 -21.87 -9.70
C ARG A 143 -9.74 -20.48 -10.29
N LEU A 144 -8.87 -19.53 -9.94
CA LEU A 144 -8.90 -18.16 -10.43
C LEU A 144 -7.76 -17.88 -11.42
N GLY A 145 -6.83 -18.82 -11.61
CA GLY A 145 -5.74 -18.66 -12.57
C GLY A 145 -6.18 -18.60 -14.03
N GLY A 146 -5.61 -17.65 -14.78
CA GLY A 146 -5.68 -17.60 -16.24
C GLY A 146 -4.34 -17.93 -16.91
N ASP A 147 -4.26 -17.68 -18.22
CA ASP A 147 -3.05 -17.86 -19.05
C ASP A 147 -1.99 -16.79 -18.77
N SER A 148 -2.37 -15.70 -18.12
CA SER A 148 -1.49 -14.62 -17.70
C SER A 148 -1.91 -14.04 -16.36
N ARG A 149 -0.99 -13.34 -15.68
CA ARG A 149 -1.29 -12.62 -14.43
C ARG A 149 -2.40 -11.59 -14.57
N TYR A 150 -2.58 -11.02 -15.76
CA TYR A 150 -3.64 -10.05 -16.03
C TYR A 150 -4.99 -10.75 -16.08
N GLU A 151 -5.07 -11.90 -16.73
CA GLU A 151 -6.28 -12.72 -16.73
C GLU A 151 -6.59 -13.28 -15.34
N THR A 152 -5.58 -13.74 -14.61
CA THR A 152 -5.73 -14.14 -13.19
C THR A 152 -6.27 -12.98 -12.35
N SER A 153 -5.75 -11.75 -12.55
CA SER A 153 -6.27 -10.55 -11.87
C SER A 153 -7.72 -10.27 -12.21
N GLU A 154 -8.14 -10.43 -13.46
CA GLU A 154 -9.53 -10.26 -13.89
C GLU A 154 -10.47 -11.31 -13.26
N ASN A 155 -10.02 -12.56 -13.15
CA ASN A 155 -10.76 -13.62 -12.48
C ASN A 155 -10.90 -13.38 -10.97
N ILE A 156 -9.81 -12.95 -10.30
CA ILE A 156 -9.84 -12.54 -8.89
C ILE A 156 -10.83 -11.39 -8.69
N LEU A 157 -10.80 -10.39 -9.59
CA LEU A 157 -11.67 -9.23 -9.53
C LEU A 157 -13.14 -9.59 -9.72
N LYS A 158 -13.43 -10.48 -10.67
CA LYS A 158 -14.78 -11.02 -10.87
C LYS A 158 -15.29 -11.73 -9.62
N GLU A 159 -14.47 -12.57 -9.01
CA GLU A 159 -14.85 -13.28 -7.79
C GLU A 159 -15.00 -12.36 -6.59
N TYR A 160 -14.14 -11.34 -6.48
CA TYR A 160 -14.26 -10.28 -5.48
C TYR A 160 -15.61 -9.57 -5.57
N ILE A 161 -16.06 -9.22 -6.78
CA ILE A 161 -17.38 -8.62 -7.01
C ILE A 161 -18.50 -9.61 -6.70
N ASN A 162 -18.38 -10.88 -7.11
CA ASN A 162 -19.39 -11.92 -6.81
C ASN A 162 -19.61 -12.09 -5.30
N LYS A 163 -18.55 -11.95 -4.50
CA LYS A 163 -18.59 -11.98 -3.04
C LYS A 163 -18.99 -10.63 -2.43
N GLY A 164 -19.48 -9.68 -3.22
CA GLY A 164 -20.00 -8.38 -2.78
C GLY A 164 -18.90 -7.39 -2.41
N GLY A 165 -17.74 -7.48 -3.06
CA GLY A 165 -16.66 -6.51 -2.95
C GLY A 165 -17.06 -5.11 -3.44
N ASP A 166 -16.51 -4.07 -2.82
CA ASP A 166 -16.78 -2.68 -3.20
C ASP A 166 -15.83 -2.26 -4.34
N ILE A 167 -16.35 -1.53 -5.31
CA ILE A 167 -15.61 -1.03 -6.47
C ILE A 167 -15.66 0.50 -6.57
N SER A 168 -16.16 1.17 -5.52
CA SER A 168 -16.25 2.62 -5.43
C SER A 168 -14.89 3.31 -5.39
N SER A 169 -13.87 2.62 -4.88
CA SER A 169 -12.46 3.01 -4.92
C SER A 169 -11.62 1.82 -5.36
N ALA A 170 -10.51 2.05 -6.06
CA ALA A 170 -9.65 0.97 -6.56
C ALA A 170 -8.15 1.35 -6.54
N CYS A 171 -7.30 0.33 -6.47
CA CYS A 171 -5.85 0.49 -6.56
C CYS A 171 -5.35 0.00 -7.92
N LEU A 172 -4.52 0.79 -8.59
CA LEU A 172 -3.78 0.40 -9.77
C LEU A 172 -2.33 0.12 -9.38
N VAL A 173 -1.82 -1.05 -9.74
CA VAL A 173 -0.41 -1.42 -9.53
C VAL A 173 0.17 -1.97 -10.83
N SER A 174 1.48 -1.88 -11.02
CA SER A 174 2.13 -2.54 -12.15
C SER A 174 2.13 -4.06 -11.94
N GLY A 175 1.86 -4.83 -12.98
CA GLY A 175 1.95 -6.30 -12.94
C GLY A 175 3.37 -6.81 -12.65
N ASN A 176 4.40 -5.95 -12.72
CA ASN A 176 5.76 -6.24 -12.29
C ASN A 176 6.15 -5.58 -10.94
N GLY A 177 5.28 -4.75 -10.37
CA GLY A 177 5.52 -3.99 -9.14
C GLY A 177 5.11 -4.75 -7.88
N LEU A 178 5.73 -5.92 -7.61
CA LEU A 178 5.39 -6.74 -6.43
C LEU A 178 5.38 -5.94 -5.12
N ALA A 179 6.43 -5.16 -4.89
CA ALA A 179 6.58 -4.39 -3.65
C ALA A 179 5.59 -3.22 -3.57
N ASP A 180 5.21 -2.64 -4.71
CA ASP A 180 4.18 -1.60 -4.77
C ASP A 180 2.81 -2.18 -4.40
N ALA A 181 2.47 -3.35 -4.96
CA ALA A 181 1.23 -4.06 -4.62
C ALA A 181 1.18 -4.48 -3.14
N LEU A 182 2.29 -4.96 -2.60
CA LEU A 182 2.38 -5.33 -1.19
C LEU A 182 2.27 -4.14 -0.24
N SER A 183 2.77 -2.98 -0.65
CA SER A 183 2.67 -1.75 0.13
C SER A 183 1.22 -1.31 0.35
N ILE A 184 0.36 -1.51 -0.66
CA ILE A 184 -1.05 -1.11 -0.58
C ILE A 184 -1.97 -2.23 -0.08
N ALA A 185 -1.55 -3.50 -0.11
CA ALA A 185 -2.42 -4.64 0.15
C ALA A 185 -3.20 -4.57 1.49
N PRO A 186 -2.58 -4.28 2.66
CA PRO A 186 -3.34 -4.17 3.91
C PRO A 186 -4.40 -3.07 3.91
N ILE A 187 -4.09 -1.95 3.23
CA ILE A 187 -5.00 -0.80 3.10
C ILE A 187 -6.13 -1.13 2.13
N ALA A 188 -5.82 -1.78 1.00
CA ALA A 188 -6.79 -2.24 0.02
C ALA A 188 -7.78 -3.22 0.67
N CYS A 189 -7.29 -4.19 1.45
CA CYS A 189 -8.13 -5.08 2.25
C CYS A 189 -9.03 -4.30 3.23
N SER A 190 -8.44 -3.42 4.05
CA SER A 190 -9.16 -2.71 5.12
C SER A 190 -10.21 -1.73 4.59
N LYS A 191 -9.94 -1.11 3.44
CA LYS A 191 -10.85 -0.15 2.79
C LYS A 191 -11.73 -0.79 1.70
N SER A 192 -11.68 -2.11 1.55
CA SER A 192 -12.43 -2.84 0.53
C SER A 192 -12.19 -2.29 -0.89
N MET A 193 -10.92 -2.10 -1.26
CA MET A 193 -10.52 -1.70 -2.61
C MET A 193 -9.93 -2.90 -3.36
N PRO A 194 -10.37 -3.20 -4.59
CA PRO A 194 -9.70 -4.17 -5.44
C PRO A 194 -8.35 -3.63 -5.90
N ILE A 195 -7.42 -4.54 -6.17
CA ILE A 195 -6.13 -4.26 -6.79
C ILE A 195 -6.22 -4.68 -8.26
N VAL A 196 -6.02 -3.74 -9.17
CA VAL A 196 -6.03 -3.94 -10.62
C VAL A 196 -4.61 -3.82 -11.17
N LEU A 197 -4.21 -4.76 -12.03
CA LEU A 197 -2.87 -4.79 -12.61
C LEU A 197 -2.83 -4.04 -13.96
N ALA A 198 -1.89 -3.10 -14.10
CA ALA A 198 -1.45 -2.59 -15.39
C ALA A 198 -0.34 -3.48 -15.97
N ASN A 199 -0.32 -3.65 -17.29
CA ASN A 199 0.78 -4.34 -17.94
C ASN A 199 2.06 -3.50 -18.01
N THR A 200 3.13 -4.09 -18.55
CA THR A 200 4.45 -3.43 -18.67
C THR A 200 4.45 -2.20 -19.58
N GLU A 201 3.43 -2.04 -20.41
CA GLU A 201 3.22 -0.87 -21.27
C GLU A 201 2.29 0.16 -20.62
N SER A 202 1.96 0.00 -19.33
CA SER A 202 0.97 0.82 -18.64
C SER A 202 -0.40 0.80 -19.33
N LYS A 203 -0.82 -0.39 -19.78
CA LYS A 203 -2.16 -0.62 -20.30
C LYS A 203 -2.97 -1.44 -19.30
N ILE A 204 -4.23 -1.06 -19.17
CA ILE A 204 -5.29 -1.76 -18.46
C ILE A 204 -6.32 -2.19 -19.50
N SER A 205 -7.03 -3.28 -19.22
CA SER A 205 -8.05 -3.83 -20.12
C SER A 205 -9.14 -4.52 -19.31
N GLY A 206 -10.29 -4.78 -19.93
CA GLY A 206 -11.33 -5.64 -19.36
C GLY A 206 -12.10 -4.98 -18.22
N MET A 207 -12.48 -5.79 -17.23
CA MET A 207 -13.24 -5.38 -16.05
C MET A 207 -12.44 -4.41 -15.19
N GLY A 208 -11.13 -4.66 -15.02
CA GLY A 208 -10.25 -3.77 -14.26
C GLY A 208 -10.24 -2.35 -14.82
N GLU A 209 -10.20 -2.19 -16.15
CA GLU A 209 -10.28 -0.88 -16.78
C GLU A 209 -11.62 -0.18 -16.52
N SER A 210 -12.73 -0.91 -16.68
CA SER A 210 -14.06 -0.37 -16.40
C SER A 210 -14.18 0.11 -14.94
N ILE A 211 -13.67 -0.68 -13.98
CA ILE A 211 -13.68 -0.29 -12.57
C ILE A 211 -12.85 0.97 -12.34
N LEU A 212 -11.62 1.02 -12.85
CA LEU A 212 -10.76 2.18 -12.64
C LEU A 212 -11.34 3.46 -13.26
N LEU A 213 -12.01 3.37 -14.41
CA LEU A 213 -12.62 4.55 -15.05
C LEU A 213 -13.90 5.05 -14.35
N ASN A 214 -14.60 4.17 -13.62
CA ASN A 214 -15.87 4.50 -12.96
C ASN A 214 -15.75 4.65 -11.43
N ALA A 215 -14.61 4.27 -10.86
CA ALA A 215 -14.34 4.45 -9.43
C ALA A 215 -14.33 5.95 -9.09
N ARG A 216 -14.87 6.28 -7.92
CA ARG A 216 -14.82 7.63 -7.37
C ARG A 216 -13.37 8.05 -7.08
N GLU A 217 -12.54 7.09 -6.69
CA GLU A 217 -11.16 7.35 -6.29
C GLU A 217 -10.26 6.20 -6.73
N VAL A 218 -9.16 6.54 -7.39
CA VAL A 218 -8.16 5.59 -7.88
C VAL A 218 -6.79 5.94 -7.31
N TYR A 219 -6.10 4.95 -6.77
CA TYR A 219 -4.75 5.08 -6.26
C TYR A 219 -3.77 4.29 -7.13
N ALA A 220 -2.89 4.99 -7.84
CA ALA A 220 -1.83 4.36 -8.64
C ALA A 220 -0.56 4.20 -7.80
N ILE A 221 -0.18 2.97 -7.49
CA ILE A 221 0.95 2.68 -6.60
C ILE A 221 2.20 2.37 -7.43
N GLY A 222 3.26 3.12 -7.17
CA GLY A 222 4.51 3.07 -7.91
C GLY A 222 4.76 4.31 -8.77
N GLY A 223 6.04 4.55 -9.10
CA GLY A 223 6.49 5.73 -9.84
C GLY A 223 6.12 5.72 -11.34
N SER A 224 6.41 6.83 -12.02
CA SER A 224 6.13 7.03 -13.45
C SER A 224 6.83 6.01 -14.37
N ARG A 225 7.93 5.40 -13.89
CA ARG A 225 8.70 4.37 -14.60
C ARG A 225 7.99 3.02 -14.71
N VAL A 226 7.07 2.71 -13.78
CA VAL A 226 6.35 1.42 -13.73
C VAL A 226 4.89 1.54 -14.15
N ILE A 227 4.31 2.73 -14.00
CA ILE A 227 2.96 3.08 -14.47
C ILE A 227 3.07 4.49 -15.05
N SER A 228 2.80 4.65 -16.35
CA SER A 228 2.96 5.93 -17.05
C SER A 228 2.08 7.04 -16.48
N ASP A 229 2.58 8.27 -16.53
CA ASP A 229 1.82 9.47 -16.13
C ASP A 229 0.56 9.70 -16.97
N ASP A 230 0.58 9.32 -18.25
CA ASP A 230 -0.60 9.43 -19.10
C ASP A 230 -1.76 8.55 -18.60
N LEU A 231 -1.46 7.28 -18.29
CA LEU A 231 -2.46 6.38 -17.69
C LEU A 231 -2.98 6.95 -16.37
N VAL A 232 -2.09 7.36 -15.48
CA VAL A 232 -2.47 7.81 -14.13
C VAL A 232 -3.27 9.11 -14.18
N TYR A 233 -2.74 10.15 -14.81
CA TYR A 233 -3.27 11.50 -14.69
C TYR A 233 -4.29 11.85 -15.76
N ASN A 234 -4.06 11.45 -17.02
CA ASN A 234 -4.93 11.83 -18.13
C ASN A 234 -6.10 10.86 -18.27
N LYS A 235 -5.83 9.56 -18.22
CA LYS A 235 -6.85 8.53 -18.43
C LYS A 235 -7.66 8.25 -17.17
N LEU A 236 -7.00 8.05 -16.03
CA LEU A 236 -7.67 7.64 -14.78
C LEU A 236 -7.94 8.77 -13.80
N ARG A 237 -7.23 9.90 -13.92
CA ARG A 237 -7.25 11.00 -12.91
C ARG A 237 -6.96 10.48 -11.50
N ALA A 238 -6.08 9.49 -11.41
CA ALA A 238 -5.71 8.79 -10.20
C ALA A 238 -4.69 9.58 -9.36
N ILE A 239 -4.68 9.30 -8.06
CA ILE A 239 -3.67 9.78 -7.12
C ILE A 239 -2.48 8.82 -7.18
N ARG A 240 -1.31 9.33 -7.54
CA ARG A 240 -0.08 8.52 -7.51
C ARG A 240 0.50 8.46 -6.12
N LEU A 241 0.85 7.25 -5.67
CA LEU A 241 1.60 6.97 -4.45
C LEU A 241 2.83 6.15 -4.86
N GLY A 242 3.92 6.81 -5.23
CA GLY A 242 5.12 6.15 -5.72
C GLY A 242 6.39 6.92 -5.37
N GLY A 243 7.41 6.19 -4.92
CA GLY A 243 8.74 6.71 -4.66
C GLY A 243 9.75 6.36 -5.75
N GLU A 244 10.99 6.80 -5.56
CA GLU A 244 12.17 6.43 -6.37
C GLU A 244 12.49 4.93 -6.24
N ASN A 245 12.14 4.34 -5.09
CA ASN A 245 12.32 2.93 -4.81
C ASN A 245 11.12 2.36 -4.03
N ARG A 246 11.11 1.04 -3.86
CA ARG A 246 10.01 0.31 -3.21
C ARG A 246 9.78 0.67 -1.73
N TYR A 247 10.83 1.00 -1.00
CA TYR A 247 10.76 1.35 0.42
C TYR A 247 10.18 2.76 0.59
N GLU A 248 10.54 3.64 -0.33
CA GLU A 248 9.94 4.96 -0.42
C GLU A 248 8.48 4.89 -0.86
N THR A 249 8.12 4.10 -1.88
CA THR A 249 6.70 3.84 -2.22
C THR A 249 5.93 3.34 -1.00
N ASN A 250 6.48 2.37 -0.26
CA ASN A 250 5.88 1.85 0.96
C ASN A 250 5.64 2.95 2.01
N THR A 251 6.66 3.77 2.24
CA THR A 251 6.59 4.93 3.15
C THR A 251 5.51 5.92 2.72
N ILE A 252 5.41 6.22 1.43
CA ILE A 252 4.40 7.14 0.87
C ILE A 252 2.99 6.60 1.08
N VAL A 253 2.78 5.32 0.78
CA VAL A 253 1.48 4.66 0.98
C VAL A 253 1.08 4.71 2.45
N CYS A 254 1.99 4.33 3.34
CA CYS A 254 1.83 4.39 4.79
C CYS A 254 1.46 5.80 5.29
N LYS A 255 2.23 6.82 4.88
CA LYS A 255 2.00 8.22 5.26
C LYS A 255 0.68 8.76 4.69
N TYR A 256 0.36 8.47 3.42
CA TYR A 256 -0.84 8.99 2.76
C TYR A 256 -2.12 8.53 3.44
N PHE A 257 -2.22 7.23 3.72
CA PHE A 257 -3.41 6.70 4.37
C PHE A 257 -3.48 7.02 5.86
N ASN A 258 -2.46 7.72 6.41
CA ASN A 258 -2.29 8.16 7.80
C ASN A 258 -2.92 7.19 8.81
N PHE A 259 -2.71 5.90 8.55
CA PHE A 259 -3.29 4.77 9.25
C PHE A 259 -4.73 4.96 9.74
N ASP A 260 -5.59 5.45 8.85
CA ASP A 260 -7.03 5.60 9.07
C ASP A 260 -7.72 4.24 9.01
N PHE A 261 -7.39 3.39 9.97
CA PHE A 261 -8.05 2.13 10.19
C PHE A 261 -9.23 2.25 11.18
N ASN A 262 -9.40 3.39 11.86
CA ASN A 262 -10.34 3.55 12.97
C ASN A 262 -11.39 4.67 12.87
N LYS A 263 -11.69 5.24 11.69
CA LYS A 263 -12.84 6.15 11.56
C LYS A 263 -13.93 5.60 10.65
N GLY A 264 -14.96 5.04 11.29
CA GLY A 264 -16.29 4.94 10.69
C GLY A 264 -16.80 6.33 10.34
N THR A 265 -17.23 6.50 9.08
CA THR A 265 -18.14 7.54 8.57
C THR A 265 -18.06 8.92 9.25
N LYS A 266 -17.23 9.82 8.71
CA LYS A 266 -17.51 11.26 8.75
C LYS A 266 -17.18 11.91 7.40
N SER A 267 -17.94 12.97 7.12
CA SER A 267 -18.08 13.60 5.80
C SER A 267 -16.76 14.11 5.22
N PHE A 268 -16.77 14.29 3.89
CA PHE A 268 -15.65 14.76 3.07
C PHE A 268 -15.02 16.09 3.54
N GLU A 269 -15.74 16.89 4.35
CA GLU A 269 -15.25 18.18 4.87
C GLU A 269 -14.39 18.04 6.15
N ASP A 270 -14.50 16.94 6.89
CA ASP A 270 -13.70 16.67 8.10
C ASP A 270 -12.37 15.94 7.81
N LYS A 271 -12.11 15.56 6.54
CA LYS A 271 -10.95 14.77 6.10
C LYS A 271 -9.61 15.54 6.13
N PHE A 272 -9.58 16.74 6.70
CA PHE A 272 -8.62 17.73 6.25
C PHE A 272 -7.82 18.43 7.33
N LEU A 273 -7.12 17.61 8.10
CA LEU A 273 -5.92 18.00 8.81
C LEU A 273 -4.96 16.82 8.65
N ILE A 274 -3.90 16.96 7.85
CA ILE A 274 -2.63 16.32 8.22
C ILE A 274 -2.05 17.12 9.40
N GLY A 275 -2.85 17.20 10.45
CA GLY A 275 -2.39 17.52 11.78
C GLY A 275 -1.93 16.19 12.33
N ILE A 276 -0.68 16.16 12.81
CA ILE A 276 -0.31 15.25 13.88
C ILE A 276 -1.52 15.20 14.83
N PRO A 277 -2.21 14.07 14.99
CA PRO A 277 -3.34 14.01 15.90
C PRO A 277 -2.82 14.50 17.26
N SER A 278 -3.51 15.46 17.88
CA SER A 278 -3.17 16.03 19.20
C SER A 278 -3.33 15.01 20.34
N SER A 279 -3.30 13.73 20.02
CA SER A 279 -3.20 12.55 20.84
C SER A 279 -2.55 11.48 19.96
N TYR A 280 -1.31 11.09 20.26
CA TYR A 280 -0.57 10.07 19.53
C TYR A 280 -1.40 8.77 19.40
N ASP A 281 -1.93 8.48 18.21
CA ASP A 281 -2.46 7.15 17.89
C ASP A 281 -1.28 6.34 17.34
N TYR A 282 -0.42 5.85 18.25
CA TYR A 282 0.60 4.88 17.90
C TYR A 282 -0.08 3.60 17.39
N PHE A 283 0.63 2.85 16.57
CA PHE A 283 0.13 1.53 16.20
C PHE A 283 0.03 0.63 17.42
N LYS A 284 -1.10 -0.06 17.54
CA LYS A 284 -1.17 -1.23 18.41
C LYS A 284 -0.29 -2.37 17.86
N ASN A 285 -0.26 -2.55 16.55
CA ASN A 285 0.54 -3.57 15.88
C ASN A 285 1.26 -2.98 14.65
N LEU A 286 2.51 -3.37 14.42
CA LEU A 286 3.28 -2.99 13.25
C LEU A 286 3.89 -4.23 12.61
N TYR A 287 3.71 -4.43 11.30
CA TYR A 287 4.29 -5.57 10.59
C TYR A 287 5.51 -5.12 9.80
N VAL A 288 6.62 -5.82 9.95
CA VAL A 288 7.87 -5.54 9.23
C VAL A 288 8.24 -6.75 8.39
N ALA A 289 8.37 -6.53 7.08
CA ALA A 289 8.60 -7.57 6.09
C ALA A 289 9.79 -7.23 5.19
N ASN A 290 10.44 -8.25 4.62
CA ASN A 290 11.52 -8.00 3.68
C ASN A 290 10.95 -7.62 2.30
N GLY A 291 11.31 -6.42 1.84
CA GLY A 291 10.92 -5.85 0.57
C GLY A 291 11.77 -6.30 -0.62
N GLY A 292 12.83 -7.09 -0.42
CA GLY A 292 13.68 -7.64 -1.47
C GLY A 292 12.99 -8.73 -2.28
N ASN A 293 13.26 -8.78 -3.60
CA ASN A 293 12.56 -9.69 -4.54
C ASN A 293 12.56 -11.17 -4.12
N ASN A 294 13.56 -11.62 -3.35
CA ASN A 294 13.69 -13.00 -2.89
C ASN A 294 13.01 -13.28 -1.54
N HIS A 295 12.23 -12.34 -0.99
CA HIS A 295 11.57 -12.51 0.32
C HIS A 295 10.17 -11.87 0.40
N LEU A 296 9.69 -11.25 -0.68
CA LEU A 296 8.35 -10.62 -0.76
C LEU A 296 7.20 -11.62 -0.53
N VAL A 297 7.47 -12.92 -0.63
CA VAL A 297 6.45 -13.96 -0.43
C VAL A 297 5.89 -13.99 0.98
N ASP A 298 6.72 -13.74 1.99
CA ASP A 298 6.27 -13.66 3.39
C ASP A 298 5.38 -12.42 3.62
N SER A 299 5.46 -11.42 2.72
CA SER A 299 4.70 -10.18 2.82
C SER A 299 3.27 -10.30 2.28
N LEU A 300 3.01 -11.19 1.29
CA LEU A 300 1.66 -11.36 0.75
C LEU A 300 0.74 -11.98 1.81
N THR A 301 1.23 -13.01 2.48
CA THR A 301 0.44 -13.79 3.44
C THR A 301 0.03 -12.96 4.65
N VAL A 302 0.87 -12.02 5.10
CA VAL A 302 0.53 -11.12 6.21
C VAL A 302 -0.48 -10.04 5.83
N SER A 303 -0.74 -9.79 4.54
CA SER A 303 -1.60 -8.67 4.10
C SER A 303 -3.00 -8.75 4.71
N VAL A 304 -3.56 -9.95 4.86
CA VAL A 304 -4.87 -10.16 5.50
C VAL A 304 -4.83 -10.00 7.02
N LEU A 305 -3.73 -10.41 7.66
CA LEU A 305 -3.52 -10.25 9.11
C LEU A 305 -3.29 -8.77 9.48
N ALA A 306 -2.46 -8.08 8.71
CA ALA A 306 -2.20 -6.65 8.85
C ALA A 306 -3.50 -5.85 8.69
N ALA A 307 -4.32 -6.18 7.68
CA ALA A 307 -5.63 -5.58 7.49
C ALA A 307 -6.60 -5.85 8.65
N LEU A 308 -6.66 -7.08 9.14
CA LEU A 308 -7.49 -7.46 10.29
C LEU A 308 -7.12 -6.66 11.54
N ASN A 309 -5.82 -6.50 11.76
CA ASN A 309 -5.26 -5.74 12.88
C ASN A 309 -5.15 -4.25 12.63
N LYS A 310 -5.65 -3.77 11.49
CA LYS A 310 -5.73 -2.35 11.21
C LYS A 310 -4.35 -1.70 11.25
N SER A 311 -3.41 -2.35 10.56
CA SER A 311 -1.98 -2.05 10.58
C SER A 311 -1.38 -2.15 9.18
N PRO A 312 -0.34 -1.37 8.86
CA PRO A 312 0.37 -1.51 7.61
C PRO A 312 1.41 -2.62 7.66
N ILE A 313 2.02 -2.85 6.50
CA ILE A 313 3.28 -3.56 6.37
C ILE A 313 4.36 -2.54 6.01
N ILE A 314 5.43 -2.51 6.80
CA ILE A 314 6.65 -1.76 6.50
C ILE A 314 7.62 -2.69 5.78
N LEU A 315 8.08 -2.28 4.61
CA LEU A 315 9.05 -3.03 3.84
C LEU A 315 10.48 -2.60 4.19
N SER A 316 11.36 -3.58 4.42
CA SER A 316 12.78 -3.37 4.69
C SER A 316 13.68 -4.22 3.78
N ASP A 317 14.90 -3.76 3.49
CA ASP A 317 15.86 -4.56 2.73
C ASP A 317 16.56 -5.66 3.55
N GLY A 318 16.20 -5.84 4.82
CA GLY A 318 16.87 -6.75 5.76
C GLY A 318 17.94 -6.06 6.60
N THR A 319 18.25 -4.80 6.29
CA THR A 319 19.00 -3.85 7.10
C THR A 319 18.14 -2.60 7.36
N LEU A 320 18.57 -1.76 8.30
CA LEU A 320 17.94 -0.45 8.50
C LEU A 320 18.49 0.52 7.46
N ASP A 321 17.82 0.62 6.31
CA ASP A 321 17.95 1.82 5.45
C ASP A 321 17.49 3.04 6.28
N GLU A 322 18.20 4.16 6.19
CA GLU A 322 17.90 5.41 6.90
C GLU A 322 16.44 5.87 6.69
N ASN A 323 15.82 5.54 5.55
CA ASN A 323 14.43 5.89 5.25
C ASN A 323 13.39 5.04 6.01
N ILE A 324 13.76 3.82 6.39
CA ILE A 324 12.91 2.92 7.18
C ILE A 324 12.92 3.35 8.65
N ASN A 325 14.05 3.85 9.16
CA ASN A 325 14.13 4.47 10.49
C ASN A 325 13.07 5.55 10.65
N GLU A 326 12.93 6.43 9.66
CA GLU A 326 11.91 7.49 9.72
C GLU A 326 10.47 6.96 9.84
N SER A 327 10.16 5.83 9.21
CA SER A 327 8.83 5.23 9.25
C SER A 327 8.59 4.37 10.49
N LEU A 328 9.61 3.69 11.02
CA LEU A 328 9.51 2.90 12.24
C LEU A 328 9.51 3.80 13.48
N GLU A 329 10.41 4.77 13.56
CA GLU A 329 10.56 5.67 14.71
C GLU A 329 9.34 6.59 14.92
N LYS A 330 8.63 7.00 13.84
CA LYS A 330 7.41 7.83 13.96
C LYS A 330 6.19 7.08 14.50
N ASN A 331 6.21 5.76 14.42
CA ASN A 331 4.98 4.96 14.51
C ASN A 331 5.04 3.84 15.57
N VAL A 332 6.21 3.60 16.18
CA VAL A 332 6.43 2.58 17.19
C VAL A 332 6.58 3.23 18.56
N SER A 333 5.74 2.80 19.51
CA SER A 333 5.86 3.12 20.93
C SER A 333 6.21 1.92 21.79
N ASN A 334 6.50 2.16 23.06
CA ASN A 334 6.68 1.09 24.04
C ASN A 334 5.46 0.15 24.15
N ASP A 335 4.27 0.62 23.72
CA ASP A 335 3.02 -0.15 23.71
C ASP A 335 2.70 -0.78 22.33
N THR A 336 3.54 -0.53 21.31
CA THR A 336 3.39 -1.09 19.97
C THR A 336 3.93 -2.51 19.91
N ASN A 337 3.09 -3.46 19.49
CA ASN A 337 3.55 -4.83 19.21
C ASN A 337 4.15 -4.88 17.81
N VAL A 338 5.48 -5.02 17.73
CA VAL A 338 6.16 -5.18 16.44
C VAL A 338 6.15 -6.66 16.03
N TYR A 339 5.74 -6.94 14.80
CA TYR A 339 5.73 -8.27 14.20
C TYR A 339 6.81 -8.33 13.11
N LEU A 340 7.86 -9.12 13.35
CA LEU A 340 8.88 -9.41 12.34
C LEU A 340 8.48 -10.64 11.54
N LEU A 341 8.49 -10.53 10.21
CA LEU A 341 8.04 -11.59 9.31
C LEU A 341 9.21 -12.32 8.67
N GLY A 342 9.17 -13.65 8.75
CA GLY A 342 10.23 -14.52 8.27
C GLY A 342 11.37 -14.70 9.28
N GLY A 343 12.26 -15.63 8.99
CA GLY A 343 13.40 -15.93 9.85
C GLY A 343 14.39 -14.77 9.95
N ASP A 344 15.36 -14.86 10.86
CA ASP A 344 16.34 -13.79 11.11
C ASP A 344 17.19 -13.44 9.87
N ARG A 345 17.36 -14.40 8.94
CA ARG A 345 18.00 -14.17 7.63
C ARG A 345 17.19 -13.29 6.68
N ALA A 346 15.87 -13.29 6.82
CA ALA A 346 14.97 -12.46 6.00
C ALA A 346 14.82 -11.08 6.64
N ILE A 347 14.58 -11.00 7.94
CA ILE A 347 14.55 -9.74 8.70
C ILE A 347 15.30 -9.95 10.01
N SER A 348 16.47 -9.33 10.14
CA SER A 348 17.27 -9.42 11.36
C SER A 348 16.56 -8.71 12.52
N SER A 349 16.60 -9.33 13.69
CA SER A 349 16.09 -8.71 14.93
C SER A 349 16.81 -7.42 15.32
N ASN A 350 18.05 -7.23 14.86
CA ASN A 350 18.84 -6.01 15.07
C ASN A 350 18.22 -4.77 14.39
N ILE A 351 17.22 -4.95 13.51
CA ILE A 351 16.41 -3.86 12.95
C ILE A 351 15.72 -3.03 14.05
N LEU A 352 15.64 -3.54 15.28
CA LEU A 352 15.00 -2.87 16.40
C LEU A 352 16.00 -2.16 17.34
N ASP A 353 17.31 -2.40 17.19
CA ASP A 353 18.33 -1.87 18.10
C ASP A 353 18.56 -0.35 17.91
N ASN A 354 18.22 0.18 16.73
CA ASN A 354 18.37 1.62 16.42
C ASN A 354 17.05 2.38 16.38
N VAL A 355 15.91 1.75 16.69
CA VAL A 355 14.64 2.48 16.77
C VAL A 355 14.66 3.28 18.08
N GLN A 356 15.21 4.49 18.01
CA GLN A 356 15.33 5.38 19.17
C GLN A 356 13.94 5.65 19.78
N THR A 357 13.89 5.79 21.10
CA THR A 357 12.65 6.08 21.82
C THR A 357 12.03 7.39 21.33
N ILE A 358 10.71 7.35 21.08
CA ILE A 358 9.89 8.43 20.51
C ILE A 358 10.20 9.83 21.06
N GLU A 359 10.53 10.00 22.33
CA GLU A 359 10.72 11.33 22.93
C GLU A 359 11.92 12.11 22.34
N GLU A 360 13.06 11.44 22.08
CA GLU A 360 14.23 12.10 21.47
C GLU A 360 14.02 12.35 19.96
N TYR A 361 13.22 11.50 19.34
CA TYR A 361 12.90 11.59 17.91
C TYR A 361 11.76 12.57 17.60
N VAL A 362 10.80 12.81 18.50
CA VAL A 362 9.77 13.84 18.36
C VAL A 362 10.39 15.24 18.28
N ASP A 363 11.46 15.49 19.03
CA ASP A 363 12.26 16.72 18.94
C ASP A 363 13.08 16.80 17.63
N TYR A 364 13.50 15.66 17.06
CA TYR A 364 14.16 15.60 15.73
C TYR A 364 13.15 15.75 14.56
N VAL A 365 11.99 15.11 14.64
CA VAL A 365 10.93 15.05 13.61
C VAL A 365 10.13 16.32 13.49
N SER A 366 9.85 16.98 14.62
CA SER A 366 9.26 18.32 14.60
C SER A 366 10.11 19.30 13.78
N ASN A 367 11.40 18.98 13.60
CA ASN A 367 12.33 19.71 12.76
C ASN A 367 12.56 19.11 11.34
N ASN A 368 12.14 17.86 11.04
CA ASN A 368 12.51 17.10 9.81
C ASN A 368 11.35 16.37 9.09
N CYS A 369 10.13 16.91 9.04
CA CYS A 369 9.09 16.38 8.14
C CYS A 369 9.46 16.66 6.67
N ASN A 370 10.03 15.65 5.99
CA ASN A 370 10.74 15.82 4.72
C ASN A 370 9.89 16.57 3.67
N ASN A 371 10.32 17.79 3.36
CA ASN A 371 9.65 18.69 2.43
C ASN A 371 9.70 18.16 0.99
N ASP A 372 10.71 17.37 0.63
CA ASP A 372 10.84 16.77 -0.69
C ASP A 372 9.71 15.78 -1.00
N LEU A 373 9.24 15.04 0.01
CA LEU A 373 8.05 14.19 -0.13
C LEU A 373 6.78 15.04 -0.33
N LYS A 374 6.56 16.05 0.51
CA LYS A 374 5.39 16.92 0.36
C LYS A 374 5.36 17.60 -1.01
N ARG A 375 6.52 17.98 -1.55
CA ARG A 375 6.67 18.52 -2.92
C ARG A 375 6.22 17.54 -4.00
N ARG A 376 6.61 16.27 -3.90
CA ARG A 376 6.14 15.22 -4.83
C ARG A 376 4.63 15.01 -4.72
N MET A 377 4.10 14.93 -3.50
CA MET A 377 2.67 14.75 -3.25
C MET A 377 1.84 15.92 -3.82
N VAL A 378 2.22 17.17 -3.59
CA VAL A 378 1.48 18.31 -4.17
C VAL A 378 1.47 18.24 -5.69
N VAL A 379 2.62 17.92 -6.30
CA VAL A 379 2.72 17.76 -7.76
C VAL A 379 1.81 16.65 -8.27
N ASP A 380 1.83 15.47 -7.65
CA ASP A 380 1.02 14.34 -8.09
C ASP A 380 -0.48 14.58 -7.90
N ILE A 381 -0.86 15.27 -6.82
CA ILE A 381 -2.23 15.70 -6.59
C ILE A 381 -2.64 16.73 -7.64
N ALA A 382 -1.82 17.73 -7.95
CA ALA A 382 -2.18 18.68 -8.99
C ALA A 382 -2.30 18.00 -10.36
N ARG A 383 -1.41 17.06 -10.66
CA ARG A 383 -1.45 16.27 -11.90
C ARG A 383 -2.74 15.44 -11.98
N SER A 384 -3.21 14.84 -10.89
CA SER A 384 -4.48 14.10 -10.87
C SER A 384 -5.71 14.99 -11.14
N LEU A 385 -5.59 16.30 -10.91
CA LEU A 385 -6.63 17.28 -11.23
C LEU A 385 -6.60 17.74 -12.69
N SER A 386 -5.70 17.19 -13.53
CA SER A 386 -5.67 17.50 -14.96
C SER A 386 -7.01 17.17 -15.63
N GLY A 387 -7.47 18.08 -16.49
CA GLY A 387 -8.76 17.99 -17.16
C GLY A 387 -9.94 18.51 -16.34
N MET A 388 -9.75 18.94 -15.08
CA MET A 388 -10.82 19.59 -14.31
C MET A 388 -11.14 20.97 -14.90
N PRO A 389 -12.42 21.36 -15.01
CA PRO A 389 -12.80 22.61 -15.65
C PRO A 389 -12.30 23.82 -14.85
N TYR A 390 -11.90 24.87 -15.57
CA TYR A 390 -11.72 26.17 -14.94
C TYR A 390 -13.07 26.71 -14.46
N VAL A 391 -13.13 27.13 -13.21
CA VAL A 391 -14.28 27.84 -12.64
C VAL A 391 -13.81 29.00 -11.80
N TRP A 392 -14.32 30.21 -12.11
CA TRP A 392 -14.01 31.41 -11.33
C TRP A 392 -14.37 31.20 -9.85
N ALA A 393 -13.45 31.54 -8.96
CA ALA A 393 -13.56 31.28 -7.53
C ALA A 393 -13.59 29.78 -7.14
N GLY A 394 -13.44 28.86 -8.10
CA GLY A 394 -13.43 27.42 -7.88
C GLY A 394 -12.21 26.95 -7.11
N ASN A 395 -12.41 25.99 -6.20
CA ASN A 395 -11.38 25.51 -5.27
C ASN A 395 -11.58 24.03 -4.85
N SER A 396 -12.36 23.26 -5.63
CA SER A 396 -12.57 21.83 -5.36
C SER A 396 -12.80 21.03 -6.65
N PRO A 397 -12.51 19.71 -6.67
CA PRO A 397 -12.71 18.88 -7.86
C PRO A 397 -14.15 18.87 -8.36
N GLU A 398 -15.13 18.92 -7.45
CA GLU A 398 -16.56 18.88 -7.79
C GLU A 398 -17.03 20.17 -8.48
N LYS A 399 -16.39 21.29 -8.17
CA LYS A 399 -16.79 22.63 -8.66
C LYS A 399 -15.87 23.14 -9.77
N GLY A 400 -14.70 22.55 -9.97
CA GLY A 400 -13.63 23.11 -10.80
C GLY A 400 -12.75 24.11 -10.04
N PHE A 401 -11.74 24.63 -10.73
CA PHE A 401 -10.68 25.43 -10.11
C PHE A 401 -10.41 26.74 -10.82
N ASP A 402 -10.11 27.81 -10.08
CA ASP A 402 -9.27 28.90 -10.60
C ASP A 402 -7.79 28.63 -10.29
N SER A 403 -6.89 29.47 -10.80
CA SER A 403 -5.44 29.26 -10.67
C SER A 403 -4.98 29.15 -9.22
N SER A 404 -5.39 30.09 -8.37
CA SER A 404 -5.10 30.10 -6.94
C SER A 404 -5.89 29.07 -6.13
N GLY A 405 -7.08 28.70 -6.58
CA GLY A 405 -7.90 27.67 -5.96
C GLY A 405 -7.33 26.26 -6.19
N LEU A 406 -6.73 26.02 -7.36
CA LEU A 406 -6.00 24.78 -7.65
C LEU A 406 -4.81 24.62 -6.70
N THR A 407 -3.90 25.59 -6.68
CA THR A 407 -2.71 25.54 -5.83
C THR A 407 -3.09 25.51 -4.36
N GLN A 408 -4.12 26.28 -3.95
CA GLN A 408 -4.65 26.24 -2.60
C GLN A 408 -5.07 24.81 -2.26
N TYR A 409 -5.97 24.22 -3.05
CA TYR A 409 -6.49 22.87 -2.81
C TYR A 409 -5.37 21.85 -2.66
N VAL A 410 -4.42 21.88 -3.59
CA VAL A 410 -3.28 20.97 -3.67
C VAL A 410 -2.37 21.08 -2.43
N TYR A 411 -1.95 22.29 -2.08
CA TYR A 411 -1.09 22.52 -0.91
C TYR A 411 -1.81 22.25 0.41
N LYS A 412 -3.11 22.54 0.45
CA LYS A 412 -3.97 22.10 1.53
C LYS A 412 -3.77 20.59 1.73
N GLN A 413 -3.69 19.78 0.67
CA GLN A 413 -3.70 18.30 0.79
C GLN A 413 -2.50 17.77 1.55
N VAL A 414 -1.42 18.56 1.64
CA VAL A 414 -0.21 18.21 2.40
C VAL A 414 -0.09 19.00 3.72
N GLY A 415 -1.20 19.60 4.17
CA GLY A 415 -1.29 20.35 5.42
C GLY A 415 -0.71 21.76 5.37
N VAL A 416 -0.53 22.34 4.18
CA VAL A 416 0.10 23.67 4.02
C VAL A 416 -0.93 24.70 3.56
N ASP A 417 -1.15 25.72 4.38
CA ASP A 417 -2.01 26.86 4.02
C ASP A 417 -1.20 27.95 3.33
N ILE A 418 -1.44 28.10 2.03
CA ILE A 418 -0.82 29.15 1.20
C ILE A 418 -1.72 30.37 0.98
N GLY A 419 -2.95 30.39 1.51
CA GLY A 419 -3.92 31.44 1.27
C GLY A 419 -4.73 31.26 -0.02
N ARG A 420 -5.79 32.06 -0.18
CA ARG A 420 -6.80 31.88 -1.24
C ARG A 420 -6.44 32.59 -2.53
N THR A 421 -5.82 33.77 -2.45
CA THR A 421 -5.57 34.62 -3.61
C THR A 421 -4.14 34.48 -4.11
N VAL A 422 -3.90 34.84 -5.39
CA VAL A 422 -2.55 34.87 -5.98
C VAL A 422 -1.60 35.74 -5.16
N VAL A 423 -2.10 36.89 -4.66
CA VAL A 423 -1.32 37.81 -3.83
C VAL A 423 -0.95 37.19 -2.48
N ASP A 424 -1.90 36.50 -1.83
CA ASP A 424 -1.63 35.78 -0.57
C ASP A 424 -0.52 34.75 -0.78
N GLN A 425 -0.65 33.94 -1.83
CA GLN A 425 0.27 32.85 -2.13
C GLN A 425 1.67 33.36 -2.50
N MET A 426 1.77 34.49 -3.18
CA MET A 426 3.05 35.12 -3.53
C MET A 426 3.83 35.55 -2.28
N SER A 427 3.13 35.93 -1.21
CA SER A 427 3.75 36.31 0.06
C SER A 427 4.32 35.12 0.85
N LYS A 428 3.96 33.87 0.49
CA LYS A 428 4.38 32.65 1.19
C LYS A 428 5.74 32.15 0.71
N GLY A 429 6.35 31.26 1.49
CA GLY A 429 7.62 30.64 1.15
C GLY A 429 8.76 31.63 0.96
N TYR A 430 9.73 31.28 0.11
CA TYR A 430 10.85 32.16 -0.26
C TYR A 430 11.03 32.24 -1.78
N LYS A 431 11.62 33.34 -2.25
CA LYS A 431 11.84 33.57 -3.69
C LYS A 431 12.88 32.58 -4.23
N VAL A 432 12.60 32.01 -5.39
CA VAL A 432 13.53 31.13 -6.12
C VAL A 432 13.72 31.59 -7.56
N ASN A 433 14.93 31.40 -8.07
CA ASN A 433 15.26 31.68 -9.47
C ASN A 433 14.69 30.58 -10.37
N LYS A 434 14.38 30.95 -11.61
CA LYS A 434 13.72 30.05 -12.57
C LYS A 434 14.55 28.80 -12.87
N GLU A 435 15.87 28.93 -12.89
CA GLU A 435 16.82 27.86 -13.17
C GLU A 435 16.90 26.83 -12.02
N ASN A 436 16.45 27.23 -10.82
CA ASN A 436 16.51 26.41 -9.61
C ASN A 436 15.12 25.88 -9.23
N LEU A 437 14.15 25.92 -10.15
CA LEU A 437 12.81 25.41 -9.87
C LEU A 437 12.85 23.91 -9.57
N ILE A 438 12.16 23.54 -8.49
CA ILE A 438 11.96 22.15 -8.11
C ILE A 438 10.46 21.85 -7.99
N LEU A 439 10.13 20.56 -7.97
CA LEU A 439 8.75 20.08 -7.84
C LEU A 439 8.00 20.82 -6.74
N GLY A 440 6.81 21.31 -7.07
CA GLY A 440 5.94 22.01 -6.13
C GLY A 440 6.14 23.53 -6.08
N ASP A 441 7.25 24.09 -6.58
CA ASP A 441 7.46 25.55 -6.57
C ASP A 441 6.30 26.28 -7.25
N LEU A 442 5.77 27.32 -6.61
CA LEU A 442 4.70 28.13 -7.19
C LEU A 442 5.28 29.19 -8.12
N ILE A 443 4.79 29.24 -9.34
CA ILE A 443 5.22 30.15 -10.39
C ILE A 443 4.16 31.22 -10.59
N PHE A 444 4.56 32.48 -10.55
CA PHE A 444 3.66 33.62 -10.65
C PHE A 444 3.88 34.37 -11.97
N PHE A 445 2.77 34.69 -12.62
CA PHE A 445 2.75 35.36 -13.92
C PHE A 445 2.02 36.70 -13.84
N SER A 446 2.40 37.60 -14.74
CA SER A 446 1.70 38.87 -15.00
C SER A 446 1.43 38.99 -16.50
N TYR A 447 0.19 39.24 -16.85
CA TYR A 447 -0.22 39.46 -18.25
C TYR A 447 -0.38 40.95 -18.55
N SER A 448 -0.57 41.77 -17.53
CA SER A 448 -0.80 43.21 -17.63
C SER A 448 0.43 44.07 -17.25
N GLY A 449 1.43 43.50 -16.59
CA GLY A 449 2.67 44.18 -16.17
C GLY A 449 2.60 44.86 -14.80
N ASP A 450 1.40 45.13 -14.29
CA ASP A 450 1.19 45.91 -13.05
C ASP A 450 0.76 45.05 -11.84
N ASN A 451 0.31 43.80 -12.06
CA ASN A 451 -0.18 42.89 -11.01
C ASN A 451 0.22 41.41 -11.24
N TYR A 452 0.15 40.60 -10.18
CA TYR A 452 0.25 39.14 -10.26
C TYR A 452 -1.13 38.57 -10.60
N ASP A 453 -1.30 38.18 -11.86
CA ASP A 453 -2.61 37.80 -12.41
C ASP A 453 -2.87 36.30 -12.27
N HIS A 454 -1.81 35.48 -12.18
CA HIS A 454 -1.92 34.03 -12.29
C HIS A 454 -0.85 33.28 -11.51
N VAL A 455 -1.21 32.12 -10.96
CA VAL A 455 -0.30 31.20 -10.29
C VAL A 455 -0.38 29.81 -10.92
N ALA A 456 0.78 29.18 -11.06
CA ALA A 456 0.93 27.80 -11.47
C ALA A 456 1.84 27.07 -10.49
N MET A 457 1.93 25.75 -10.60
CA MET A 457 2.87 24.96 -9.82
C MET A 457 3.83 24.21 -10.74
N TYR A 458 5.12 24.30 -10.47
CA TYR A 458 6.15 23.59 -11.22
C TYR A 458 6.03 22.07 -10.97
N VAL A 459 6.06 21.30 -12.05
CA VAL A 459 5.89 19.84 -12.02
C VAL A 459 7.06 19.09 -12.66
N GLY A 460 8.21 19.74 -12.83
CA GLY A 460 9.42 19.11 -13.36
C GLY A 460 9.60 19.28 -14.86
N ASP A 461 10.82 19.04 -15.35
CA ASP A 461 11.19 19.05 -16.77
C ASP A 461 10.78 20.32 -17.54
N GLY A 462 10.79 21.47 -16.86
CA GLY A 462 10.35 22.73 -17.45
C GLY A 462 8.84 22.89 -17.55
N TYR A 463 8.04 21.95 -17.08
CA TYR A 463 6.58 22.05 -17.08
C TYR A 463 6.03 22.60 -15.76
N TYR A 464 4.90 23.29 -15.87
CA TYR A 464 4.05 23.67 -14.76
C TYR A 464 2.61 23.23 -15.02
N ILE A 465 1.83 23.04 -13.96
CA ILE A 465 0.40 22.79 -14.01
C ILE A 465 -0.37 24.00 -13.51
N HIS A 466 -1.46 24.35 -14.21
CA HIS A 466 -2.29 25.50 -13.86
C HIS A 466 -3.75 25.31 -14.27
N SER A 467 -4.64 26.12 -13.72
CA SER A 467 -6.01 26.33 -14.22
C SER A 467 -6.06 27.64 -15.03
N PRO A 468 -5.97 27.60 -16.37
CA PRO A 468 -5.54 28.74 -17.20
C PRO A 468 -6.54 29.91 -17.26
N GLY A 469 -7.83 29.61 -17.38
CA GLY A 469 -8.86 30.63 -17.57
C GLY A 469 -10.19 30.03 -18.07
N PRO A 470 -11.25 30.85 -18.16
CA PRO A 470 -12.57 30.40 -18.60
C PRO A 470 -12.57 29.66 -19.93
N GLY A 471 -13.29 28.55 -20.01
CA GLY A 471 -13.37 27.71 -21.21
C GLY A 471 -12.21 26.72 -21.38
N ASP A 472 -11.29 26.69 -20.42
CA ASP A 472 -10.15 25.78 -20.40
C ASP A 472 -10.22 24.80 -19.21
N VAL A 473 -9.25 23.91 -19.13
CA VAL A 473 -9.12 22.91 -18.06
C VAL A 473 -7.77 23.01 -17.38
N VAL A 474 -7.67 22.46 -16.17
CA VAL A 474 -6.39 22.23 -15.49
C VAL A 474 -5.49 21.42 -16.42
N LYS A 475 -4.31 21.93 -16.72
CA LYS A 475 -3.39 21.29 -17.67
C LYS A 475 -1.94 21.65 -17.41
N MET A 476 -1.05 20.86 -17.98
CA MET A 476 0.37 21.19 -18.03
C MET A 476 0.67 22.16 -19.17
N SER A 477 1.67 23.02 -18.95
CA SER A 477 2.20 23.96 -19.94
C SER A 477 3.70 24.17 -19.71
N SER A 478 4.42 24.55 -20.76
CA SER A 478 5.87 24.81 -20.72
C SER A 478 6.22 26.23 -21.19
N SER A 479 5.23 27.06 -21.54
CA SER A 479 5.44 28.45 -21.94
C SER A 479 5.56 29.35 -20.71
N TYR A 480 6.74 29.93 -20.48
CA TYR A 480 6.99 30.88 -19.39
C TYR A 480 6.76 32.34 -19.79
N TYR A 481 5.97 32.58 -20.84
CA TYR A 481 5.60 33.95 -21.22
C TYR A 481 4.84 34.63 -20.07
N GLY A 482 5.27 35.83 -19.68
CA GLY A 482 4.71 36.56 -18.53
C GLY A 482 5.22 36.08 -17.17
N TYR A 483 6.24 35.21 -17.08
CA TYR A 483 6.86 34.83 -15.80
C TYR A 483 7.40 36.06 -15.06
N VAL A 484 7.07 36.19 -13.78
CA VAL A 484 7.58 37.28 -12.92
C VAL A 484 8.52 36.74 -11.85
N THR A 485 8.07 35.75 -11.08
CA THR A 485 8.84 35.16 -9.97
C THR A 485 8.32 33.78 -9.65
N ALA A 486 9.10 33.02 -8.88
CA ALA A 486 8.65 31.80 -8.25
C ALA A 486 8.85 31.85 -6.74
N ARG A 487 8.05 31.08 -6.01
CA ARG A 487 8.10 30.93 -4.56
C ARG A 487 8.18 29.46 -4.22
N ARG A 488 9.18 29.11 -3.41
CA ARG A 488 9.28 27.79 -2.81
C ARG A 488 8.59 27.78 -1.47
N ILE A 489 7.50 27.02 -1.39
CA ILE A 489 6.68 26.92 -0.18
C ILE A 489 7.26 25.90 0.80
N LEU A 490 7.73 24.76 0.26
CA LEU A 490 8.33 23.64 0.99
C LEU A 490 9.85 23.64 0.71
N LYS A 491 10.68 23.84 1.74
CA LYS A 491 12.15 23.97 1.60
C LYS A 491 12.79 22.70 1.04
N GLU A 492 14.01 22.80 0.51
CA GLU A 492 14.86 21.61 0.32
C GLU A 492 15.40 21.20 1.69
N ASP A 493 15.39 19.90 1.97
CA ASP A 493 15.92 19.36 3.23
C ASP A 493 17.45 19.24 3.21
#